data_AF-A0A0Q9RQN2-F1
#
_entry.id   AF-A0A0Q9RQN2-F1
#
_cell.length_a   1.000
_cell.length_b   1.000
_cell.length_c   1.000
_cell.angle_alpha   90.00
_cell.angle_beta   90.00
_cell.angle_gamma   90.00
#
_symmetry.space_group_name_H-M   'P 1'
#
loop_
_entity.id
_entity.type
_entity.pdbx_description
1 polymer ?
#
loop_
_entity_poly.entity_id
_entity_poly.type
_entity_poly.pdbx_seq_one_letter_code
_entity_poly.pdbx_strand_id
1 'polypeptide(L)'
;MQQQTPNNNITQGMQNMNHGGHELFDLHEVLACTINVLDQFMIFRQFVQDNELLDILDRQYNFTLFHYNITAECFATGQKPSQETQTYMIRNLSQPIYGIKPTQPKKPNQSLADVKDAGISAHMLGLVKSHAALLTMTSVEVTNPAVRRVLASQVQNFIEMAYEIFLYQNRNAYYQVPQLEASDMQKMLNTFVPAQGMPQMPPNNRAGTVH
;
A
#
# COMPACT_ATOMS: atom_id res chain seq x y z
N MET A 1 -40.97 -48.21 -12.72
CA MET A 1 -39.59 -47.67 -12.70
C MET A 1 -39.60 -46.33 -13.43
N GLN A 2 -39.71 -45.23 -12.69
CA GLN A 2 -39.54 -43.87 -13.22
C GLN A 2 -38.13 -43.43 -12.83
N GLN A 3 -37.23 -43.31 -13.81
CA GLN A 3 -35.92 -42.70 -13.60
C GLN A 3 -36.09 -41.19 -13.68
N GLN A 4 -35.94 -40.52 -12.54
CA GLN A 4 -35.71 -39.07 -12.48
C GLN A 4 -34.26 -38.80 -12.88
N THR A 5 -34.06 -38.09 -13.98
CA THR A 5 -32.80 -37.42 -14.32
C THR A 5 -32.68 -36.15 -13.46
N PRO A 6 -31.56 -35.92 -12.72
CA PRO A 6 -31.34 -34.65 -12.07
C PRO A 6 -30.92 -33.61 -13.13
N ASN A 7 -31.71 -32.55 -13.21
CA ASN A 7 -31.52 -31.41 -14.10
C ASN A 7 -30.35 -30.55 -13.58
N ASN A 8 -29.13 -30.82 -14.05
CA ASN A 8 -27.90 -30.05 -13.75
C ASN A 8 -27.86 -28.72 -14.53
N ASN A 9 -28.87 -27.87 -14.35
CA ASN A 9 -28.97 -26.55 -15.03
C ASN A 9 -28.64 -25.36 -14.12
N ILE A 10 -27.84 -25.55 -13.06
CA ILE A 10 -27.42 -24.46 -12.17
C ILE A 10 -26.09 -23.82 -12.63
N THR A 11 -25.37 -24.44 -13.57
CA THR A 11 -23.97 -24.08 -13.88
C THR A 11 -23.76 -23.19 -15.11
N GLN A 12 -24.82 -22.79 -15.84
CA GLN A 12 -24.68 -21.93 -17.02
C GLN A 12 -24.66 -20.42 -16.70
N GLY A 13 -25.12 -20.01 -15.51
CA GLY A 13 -25.09 -18.59 -15.09
C GLY A 13 -23.79 -18.15 -14.40
N MET A 14 -23.04 -19.08 -13.82
CA MET A 14 -21.74 -18.82 -13.16
C MET A 14 -20.55 -18.87 -14.14
N GLN A 15 -20.79 -19.17 -15.40
CA GLN A 15 -19.75 -19.61 -16.34
C GLN A 15 -18.85 -18.51 -16.93
N ASN A 16 -18.82 -17.28 -16.40
CA ASN A 16 -17.89 -16.25 -16.89
C ASN A 16 -17.46 -15.19 -15.86
N MET A 17 -17.62 -15.42 -14.55
CA MET A 17 -17.02 -14.52 -13.56
C MET A 17 -15.58 -14.95 -13.32
N ASN A 18 -14.61 -14.23 -13.87
CA ASN A 18 -13.17 -14.50 -13.71
C ASN A 18 -12.66 -14.00 -12.35
N HIS A 19 -13.31 -14.40 -11.25
CA HIS A 19 -12.98 -14.01 -9.88
C HIS A 19 -13.18 -15.18 -8.92
N GLY A 20 -12.24 -15.38 -7.99
CA GLY A 20 -12.38 -16.30 -6.87
C GLY A 20 -13.23 -15.71 -5.74
N GLY A 21 -13.78 -16.58 -4.87
CA GLY A 21 -14.58 -16.12 -3.72
C GLY A 21 -13.80 -15.28 -2.72
N HIS A 22 -12.56 -15.68 -2.38
CA HIS A 22 -11.69 -14.89 -1.51
C HIS A 22 -11.30 -13.56 -2.15
N GLU A 23 -11.00 -13.57 -3.45
CA GLU A 23 -10.68 -12.34 -4.21
C GLU A 23 -11.81 -11.30 -4.12
N LEU A 24 -13.07 -11.72 -4.19
CA LEU A 24 -14.19 -10.79 -4.02
C LEU A 24 -14.17 -10.12 -2.64
N PHE A 25 -13.90 -10.88 -1.58
CA PHE A 25 -13.80 -10.32 -0.23
C PHE A 25 -12.60 -9.38 -0.10
N ASP A 26 -11.42 -9.81 -0.57
CA ASP A 26 -10.21 -9.00 -0.49
C ASP A 26 -10.34 -7.69 -1.28
N LEU A 27 -10.97 -7.72 -2.47
CA LEU A 27 -11.16 -6.50 -3.27
C LEU A 27 -12.20 -5.56 -2.65
N HIS A 28 -13.22 -6.09 -1.98
CA HIS A 28 -14.12 -5.27 -1.18
C HIS A 28 -13.37 -4.56 -0.05
N GLU A 29 -12.48 -5.27 0.64
CA GLU A 29 -11.64 -4.67 1.70
C GLU A 29 -10.69 -3.62 1.15
N VAL A 30 -10.01 -3.90 0.03
CA VAL A 30 -9.12 -2.95 -0.64
C VAL A 30 -9.86 -1.68 -1.04
N LEU A 31 -10.98 -1.81 -1.77
CA LEU A 31 -11.76 -0.66 -2.26
C LEU A 31 -12.36 0.14 -1.11
N ALA A 32 -12.89 -0.52 -0.08
CA ALA A 32 -13.40 0.16 1.13
C ALA A 32 -12.27 0.88 1.88
N CYS A 33 -11.08 0.28 1.95
CA CYS A 33 -9.90 0.93 2.52
C CYS A 33 -9.51 2.17 1.70
N THR A 34 -9.50 2.11 0.36
CA THR A 34 -9.20 3.27 -0.48
C THR A 34 -10.21 4.40 -0.27
N ILE A 35 -11.51 4.08 -0.17
CA ILE A 35 -12.55 5.07 0.16
C ILE A 35 -12.27 5.73 1.52
N ASN A 36 -11.92 4.93 2.54
CA ASN A 36 -11.55 5.48 3.85
C ASN A 36 -10.33 6.42 3.79
N VAL A 37 -9.32 6.12 2.96
CA VAL A 37 -8.20 7.06 2.74
C VAL A 37 -8.70 8.38 2.15
N LEU A 38 -9.52 8.32 1.11
CA LEU A 38 -10.07 9.50 0.43
C LEU A 38 -10.94 10.35 1.36
N ASP A 39 -11.89 9.74 2.05
CA ASP A 39 -12.82 10.43 2.96
C ASP A 39 -12.09 11.07 4.13
N GLN A 40 -11.13 10.36 4.73
CA GLN A 40 -10.30 10.91 5.81
C GLN A 40 -9.44 12.08 5.31
N PHE A 41 -8.87 12.01 4.11
CA PHE A 41 -8.13 13.13 3.53
C PHE A 41 -9.04 14.35 3.35
N MET A 42 -10.28 14.17 2.88
CA MET A 42 -11.26 15.26 2.78
C MET A 42 -11.57 15.88 4.15
N ILE A 43 -11.74 15.06 5.19
CA ILE A 43 -11.98 15.53 6.56
C ILE A 43 -10.76 16.30 7.09
N PHE A 44 -9.57 15.72 6.96
CA PHE A 44 -8.31 16.31 7.44
C PHE A 44 -7.98 17.63 6.80
N ARG A 45 -8.29 17.78 5.51
CA ARG A 45 -8.05 19.01 4.74
C ARG A 45 -8.62 20.25 5.42
N GLN A 46 -9.73 20.13 6.16
CA GLN A 46 -10.34 21.24 6.90
C GLN A 46 -9.47 21.78 8.05
N PHE A 47 -8.52 20.99 8.54
CA PHE A 47 -7.69 21.30 9.69
C PHE A 47 -6.22 21.57 9.33
N VAL A 48 -5.82 21.34 8.07
CA VAL A 48 -4.45 21.59 7.62
C VAL A 48 -4.19 23.09 7.55
N GLN A 49 -3.11 23.53 8.20
CA GLN A 49 -2.70 24.94 8.22
C GLN A 49 -1.46 25.18 7.36
N ASP A 50 -0.52 24.23 7.35
CA ASP A 50 0.68 24.31 6.55
C ASP A 50 0.43 24.03 5.05
N ASN A 51 0.94 24.93 4.20
CA ASN A 51 0.72 24.88 2.76
C ASN A 51 1.43 23.70 2.08
N GLU A 52 2.58 23.26 2.58
CA GLU A 52 3.28 22.11 2.03
C GLU A 52 2.48 20.83 2.30
N LEU A 53 1.98 20.66 3.52
CA LEU A 53 1.11 19.53 3.86
C LEU A 53 -0.19 19.54 3.04
N LEU A 54 -0.77 20.72 2.80
CA LEU A 54 -1.97 20.84 1.97
C LEU A 54 -1.71 20.43 0.52
N ASP A 55 -0.58 20.82 -0.07
CA ASP A 55 -0.19 20.37 -1.43
C ASP A 55 0.04 18.85 -1.49
N ILE A 56 0.71 18.28 -0.47
CA ILE A 56 0.90 16.82 -0.36
C ILE A 56 -0.47 16.13 -0.30
N LEU A 57 -1.36 16.59 0.57
CA LEU A 57 -2.71 16.02 0.74
C LEU A 57 -3.48 16.08 -0.58
N ASP A 58 -3.57 17.24 -1.22
CA ASP A 58 -4.36 17.41 -2.45
C ASP A 58 -3.82 16.55 -3.60
N ARG A 59 -2.49 16.44 -3.76
CA ARG A 59 -1.89 15.55 -4.76
C ARG A 59 -2.14 14.08 -4.48
N GLN A 60 -1.92 13.65 -3.24
CA GLN A 60 -2.10 12.26 -2.84
C GLN A 60 -3.58 11.84 -2.91
N TYR A 61 -4.51 12.74 -2.58
CA TYR A 61 -5.94 12.52 -2.76
C TYR A 61 -6.27 12.26 -4.23
N ASN A 62 -5.88 13.16 -5.13
CA ASN A 62 -6.18 13.03 -6.56
C ASN A 62 -5.55 11.77 -7.18
N PHE A 63 -4.32 11.44 -6.78
CA PHE A 63 -3.65 10.23 -7.21
C PHE A 63 -4.35 8.96 -6.69
N THR A 64 -4.76 8.95 -5.42
CA THR A 64 -5.54 7.86 -4.82
C THR A 64 -6.89 7.69 -5.51
N LEU A 65 -7.57 8.79 -5.84
CA LEU A 65 -8.87 8.76 -6.51
C LEU A 65 -8.77 8.18 -7.93
N PHE A 66 -7.71 8.55 -8.67
CA PHE A 66 -7.40 7.93 -9.95
C PHE A 66 -7.25 6.40 -9.80
N HIS A 67 -6.49 5.96 -8.81
CA HIS A 67 -6.25 4.55 -8.54
C HIS A 67 -7.49 3.78 -8.06
N TYR A 68 -8.34 4.41 -7.26
CA TYR A 68 -9.65 3.88 -6.90
C TYR A 68 -10.49 3.59 -8.15
N ASN A 69 -10.61 4.56 -9.06
CA ASN A 69 -11.45 4.43 -10.25
C ASN A 69 -10.97 3.31 -11.17
N ILE A 70 -9.67 3.21 -11.45
CA ILE A 70 -9.14 2.13 -12.30
C ILE A 70 -9.25 0.76 -11.62
N THR A 71 -9.14 0.68 -10.29
CA THR A 71 -9.29 -0.57 -9.55
C THR A 71 -10.75 -1.01 -9.57
N ALA A 72 -11.69 -0.10 -9.38
CA ALA A 72 -13.12 -0.37 -9.47
C ALA A 72 -13.53 -0.81 -10.89
N GLU A 73 -13.01 -0.17 -11.94
CA GLU A 73 -13.22 -0.57 -13.34
C GLU A 73 -12.67 -1.99 -13.61
N CYS A 74 -11.42 -2.23 -13.20
CA CYS A 74 -10.75 -3.51 -13.39
C CYS A 74 -11.46 -4.63 -12.63
N PHE A 75 -11.91 -4.36 -11.41
CA PHE A 75 -12.68 -5.30 -10.60
C PHE A 75 -14.04 -5.62 -11.21
N ALA A 76 -14.79 -4.61 -11.67
CA ALA A 76 -16.12 -4.82 -12.25
C ALA A 76 -16.07 -5.58 -13.59
N THR A 77 -15.02 -5.37 -14.39
CA THR A 77 -14.89 -5.98 -15.73
C THR A 77 -14.11 -7.30 -15.71
N GLY A 78 -13.23 -7.49 -14.72
CA GLY A 78 -12.24 -8.55 -14.71
C GLY A 78 -11.18 -8.43 -15.81
N GLN A 79 -11.05 -7.25 -16.45
CA GLN A 79 -10.17 -6.99 -17.60
C GLN A 79 -9.17 -5.87 -17.30
N LYS A 80 -8.21 -5.64 -18.22
CA LYS A 80 -7.29 -4.49 -18.12
C LYS A 80 -8.11 -3.20 -18.10
N PRO A 81 -7.85 -2.26 -17.16
CA PRO A 81 -8.58 -1.00 -17.10
C PRO A 81 -8.30 -0.11 -18.33
N SER A 82 -9.20 0.83 -18.59
CA SER A 82 -9.13 1.80 -19.69
C SER A 82 -7.90 2.71 -19.64
N GLN A 83 -7.29 2.89 -18.46
CA GLN A 83 -6.11 3.72 -18.24
C GLN A 83 -5.01 2.94 -17.54
N GLU A 84 -3.75 3.22 -17.91
CA GLU A 84 -2.59 2.61 -17.26
C GLU A 84 -2.28 3.28 -15.93
N THR A 85 -1.73 2.51 -14.98
CA THR A 85 -1.30 3.03 -13.68
C THR A 85 -0.18 4.04 -13.85
N GLN A 86 -0.28 5.16 -13.14
CA GLN A 86 0.76 6.20 -13.14
C GLN A 86 1.79 5.91 -12.05
N THR A 87 2.98 6.51 -12.18
CA THR A 87 4.01 6.48 -11.13
C THR A 87 3.86 7.72 -10.26
N TYR A 88 3.83 7.54 -8.94
CA TYR A 88 3.85 8.66 -8.02
C TYR A 88 5.26 9.25 -7.92
N MET A 89 5.40 10.55 -8.14
CA MET A 89 6.69 11.25 -8.07
C MET A 89 6.69 12.28 -6.95
N ILE A 90 7.59 12.12 -5.98
CA ILE A 90 7.81 13.08 -4.90
C ILE A 90 8.42 14.36 -5.50
N ARG A 91 7.77 15.51 -5.29
CA ARG A 91 8.24 16.78 -5.87
C ARG A 91 9.55 17.27 -5.27
N ASN A 92 9.65 17.24 -3.94
CA ASN A 92 10.78 17.78 -3.18
C ASN A 92 11.46 16.65 -2.39
N LEU A 93 12.04 15.69 -3.11
CA LEU A 93 12.75 14.59 -2.51
C LEU A 93 14.02 15.11 -1.81
N SER A 94 14.10 14.88 -0.50
CA SER A 94 15.25 15.26 0.32
C SER A 94 15.76 14.07 1.13
N GLN A 95 17.00 14.16 1.60
CA GLN A 95 17.52 13.19 2.57
C GLN A 95 16.82 13.37 3.94
N PRO A 96 16.61 12.29 4.70
CA PRO A 96 16.14 12.38 6.07
C PRO A 96 17.14 13.14 6.96
N ILE A 97 16.62 13.94 7.88
CA ILE A 97 17.33 14.59 8.98
C ILE A 97 17.40 13.61 10.15
N TYR A 98 18.61 13.25 10.53
CA TYR A 98 18.89 12.39 11.67
C TYR A 98 19.04 13.16 12.97
N GLY A 99 18.80 12.48 14.09
CA GLY A 99 18.95 12.99 15.45
C GLY A 99 17.62 13.26 16.16
N ILE A 100 17.74 13.61 17.44
CA ILE A 100 16.63 13.98 18.31
C ILE A 100 16.82 15.42 18.79
N LYS A 101 15.77 16.22 18.64
CA LYS A 101 15.57 17.55 19.23
C LYS A 101 14.57 17.42 20.39
N PRO A 102 14.75 18.16 21.49
CA PRO A 102 13.76 18.22 22.55
C PRO A 102 12.39 18.69 22.00
N THR A 103 11.34 17.93 22.27
CA THR A 103 9.95 18.27 21.91
C THR A 103 9.05 18.18 23.12
N GLN A 104 7.94 18.91 23.10
CA GLN A 104 6.91 18.75 24.14
C GLN A 104 6.35 17.31 24.13
N PRO A 105 6.01 16.75 25.31
CA PRO A 105 5.35 15.44 25.37
C PRO A 105 4.06 15.42 24.55
N LYS A 106 3.83 14.31 23.84
CA LYS A 106 2.61 14.09 23.03
C LYS A 106 1.46 13.65 23.94
N LYS A 107 0.25 14.15 23.67
CA LYS A 107 -1.00 13.73 24.32
C LYS A 107 -2.16 13.74 23.29
N PRO A 108 -3.26 13.00 23.53
CA PRO A 108 -4.45 13.11 22.70
C PRO A 108 -5.04 14.52 22.68
N ASN A 109 -5.67 14.88 21.57
CA ASN A 109 -6.46 16.11 21.44
C ASN A 109 -7.66 16.06 22.40
N GLN A 110 -7.99 17.18 23.05
CA GLN A 110 -9.17 17.30 23.90
C GLN A 110 -10.34 17.96 23.16
N SER A 111 -10.05 18.67 22.08
CA SER A 111 -11.04 19.28 21.19
C SER A 111 -10.53 19.37 19.76
N LEU A 112 -11.41 19.73 18.81
CA LEU A 112 -11.01 19.98 17.43
C LEU A 112 -10.06 21.19 17.28
N ALA A 113 -10.07 22.13 18.24
CA ALA A 113 -9.13 23.26 18.23
C ALA A 113 -7.66 22.83 18.51
N ASP A 114 -7.48 21.65 19.10
CA ASP A 114 -6.16 21.08 19.37
C ASP A 114 -5.56 20.36 18.16
N VAL A 115 -6.34 20.12 17.11
CA VAL A 115 -5.84 19.46 15.89
C VAL A 115 -4.76 20.34 15.25
N LYS A 116 -3.61 19.72 14.94
CA LYS A 116 -2.44 20.34 14.31
C LYS A 116 -1.93 19.49 13.15
N ASP A 117 -1.16 20.10 12.26
CA ASP A 117 -0.51 19.44 11.13
C ASP A 117 0.33 18.21 11.53
N ALA A 118 0.96 18.24 12.71
CA ALA A 118 1.67 17.08 13.26
C ALA A 118 0.78 15.85 13.46
N GLY A 119 -0.44 16.05 13.96
CA GLY A 119 -1.42 14.97 14.13
C GLY A 119 -2.02 14.54 12.79
N ILE A 120 -2.39 15.51 11.95
CA ILE A 120 -2.98 15.25 10.62
C ILE A 120 -2.01 14.44 9.76
N SER A 121 -0.76 14.89 9.62
CA SER A 121 0.25 14.18 8.84
C SER A 121 0.53 12.79 9.42
N ALA A 122 0.46 12.59 10.74
CA ALA A 122 0.58 11.27 11.36
C ALA A 122 -0.59 10.34 10.98
N HIS A 123 -1.82 10.86 10.94
CA HIS A 123 -2.98 10.09 10.46
C HIS A 123 -2.88 9.77 8.97
N MET A 124 -2.50 10.75 8.13
CA MET A 124 -2.25 10.53 6.71
C MET A 124 -1.22 9.41 6.50
N LEU A 125 -0.09 9.46 7.22
CA LEU A 125 0.94 8.44 7.14
C LEU A 125 0.41 7.05 7.54
N GLY A 126 -0.39 6.98 8.61
CA GLY A 126 -1.00 5.72 9.07
C GLY A 126 -1.94 5.10 8.04
N LEU A 127 -2.78 5.92 7.41
CA LEU A 127 -3.72 5.49 6.36
C LEU A 127 -2.98 4.95 5.13
N VAL A 128 -2.03 5.72 4.60
CA VAL A 128 -1.26 5.36 3.41
C VAL A 128 -0.42 4.09 3.66
N LYS A 129 0.22 3.96 4.83
CA LYS A 129 0.96 2.74 5.22
C LYS A 129 0.05 1.51 5.28
N SER A 130 -1.11 1.65 5.91
CA SER A 130 -2.06 0.54 6.05
C SER A 130 -2.57 0.09 4.69
N HIS A 131 -2.86 1.05 3.79
CA HIS A 131 -3.29 0.75 2.44
C HIS A 131 -2.20 0.06 1.61
N ALA A 132 -0.94 0.54 1.68
CA ALA A 132 0.18 -0.10 1.01
C ALA A 132 0.38 -1.56 1.45
N ALA A 133 0.24 -1.83 2.75
CA ALA A 133 0.33 -3.17 3.32
C ALA A 133 -0.81 -4.07 2.83
N LEU A 134 -2.06 -3.57 2.84
CA LEU A 134 -3.22 -4.30 2.35
C LEU A 134 -3.10 -4.62 0.85
N LEU A 135 -2.74 -3.63 0.01
CA LEU A 135 -2.48 -3.84 -1.42
C LEU A 135 -1.46 -4.95 -1.65
N THR A 136 -0.36 -4.92 -0.90
CA THR A 136 0.71 -5.93 -1.01
C THR A 136 0.17 -7.32 -0.65
N MET A 137 -0.45 -7.44 0.52
CA MET A 137 -1.01 -8.69 1.04
C MET A 137 -2.02 -9.30 0.06
N THR A 138 -3.00 -8.51 -0.40
CA THR A 138 -4.02 -8.99 -1.33
C THR A 138 -3.43 -9.37 -2.70
N SER A 139 -2.46 -8.61 -3.21
CA SER A 139 -1.91 -8.84 -4.56
C SER A 139 -1.20 -10.19 -4.76
N VAL A 140 -0.83 -10.88 -3.68
CA VAL A 140 -0.12 -12.17 -3.78
C VAL A 140 -1.05 -13.35 -4.05
N GLU A 141 -2.36 -13.20 -3.84
CA GLU A 141 -3.33 -14.30 -3.97
C GLU A 141 -4.60 -13.96 -4.76
N VAL A 142 -4.73 -12.73 -5.26
CA VAL A 142 -5.78 -12.37 -6.24
C VAL A 142 -5.65 -13.24 -7.50
N THR A 143 -6.76 -13.89 -7.86
CA THR A 143 -6.77 -14.89 -8.93
C THR A 143 -6.92 -14.28 -10.31
N ASN A 144 -7.66 -13.18 -10.45
CA ASN A 144 -7.77 -12.47 -11.70
C ASN A 144 -6.42 -11.80 -12.07
N PRO A 145 -5.81 -12.15 -13.22
CA PRO A 145 -4.48 -11.67 -13.57
C PRO A 145 -4.42 -10.18 -13.95
N ALA A 146 -5.54 -9.55 -14.33
CA ALA A 146 -5.61 -8.12 -14.58
C ALA A 146 -5.70 -7.36 -13.25
N VAL A 147 -6.64 -7.75 -12.38
CA VAL A 147 -6.82 -7.15 -11.04
C VAL A 147 -5.53 -7.28 -10.23
N ARG A 148 -4.94 -8.48 -10.21
CA ARG A 148 -3.66 -8.73 -9.52
C ARG A 148 -2.58 -7.74 -9.92
N ARG A 149 -2.44 -7.46 -11.22
CA ARG A 149 -1.42 -6.53 -11.75
C ARG A 149 -1.74 -5.08 -11.38
N VAL A 150 -3.01 -4.70 -11.41
CA VAL A 150 -3.45 -3.35 -11.01
C VAL A 150 -3.18 -3.11 -9.53
N LEU A 151 -3.41 -4.07 -8.65
CA LEU A 151 -3.07 -3.92 -7.22
C LEU A 151 -1.56 -3.89 -7.00
N ALA A 152 -0.82 -4.82 -7.63
CA ALA A 152 0.63 -4.90 -7.47
C ALA A 152 1.36 -3.63 -7.95
N SER A 153 0.92 -3.01 -9.06
CA SER A 153 1.58 -1.81 -9.58
C SER A 153 1.38 -0.57 -8.69
N GLN A 154 0.37 -0.57 -7.83
CA GLN A 154 0.10 0.52 -6.89
C GLN A 154 1.01 0.50 -5.67
N VAL A 155 1.53 -0.67 -5.27
CA VAL A 155 2.29 -0.83 -4.03
C VAL A 155 3.46 0.16 -3.93
N GLN A 156 4.28 0.24 -4.99
CA GLN A 156 5.40 1.19 -5.04
C GLN A 156 4.95 2.65 -4.91
N ASN A 157 3.80 3.01 -5.47
CA ASN A 157 3.30 4.38 -5.42
C ASN A 157 2.89 4.77 -4.00
N PHE A 158 2.19 3.89 -3.28
CA PHE A 158 1.81 4.15 -1.89
C PHE A 158 3.02 4.11 -0.95
N ILE A 159 4.09 3.37 -1.29
CA ILE A 159 5.38 3.46 -0.61
C ILE A 159 5.97 4.88 -0.76
N GLU A 160 6.02 5.42 -1.99
CA GLU A 160 6.50 6.78 -2.25
C GLU A 160 5.63 7.84 -1.55
N MET A 161 4.30 7.71 -1.58
CA MET A 161 3.37 8.61 -0.87
C MET A 161 3.62 8.61 0.64
N ALA A 162 3.80 7.42 1.24
CA ALA A 162 4.13 7.30 2.66
C ALA A 162 5.50 7.91 2.97
N TYR A 163 6.48 7.73 2.08
CA TYR A 163 7.81 8.29 2.24
C TYR A 163 7.80 9.83 2.16
N GLU A 164 7.01 10.42 1.26
CA GLU A 164 6.84 11.88 1.19
C GLU A 164 6.26 12.46 2.49
N ILE A 165 5.21 11.84 3.04
CA ILE A 165 4.62 12.28 4.32
C ILE A 165 5.64 12.12 5.46
N PHE A 166 6.42 11.03 5.45
CA PHE A 166 7.51 10.83 6.42
C PHE A 166 8.56 11.95 6.32
N LEU A 167 9.01 12.30 5.11
CA LEU A 167 9.98 13.38 4.91
C LEU A 167 9.44 14.73 5.38
N TYR A 168 8.15 15.02 5.11
CA TYR A 168 7.48 16.19 5.63
C TYR A 168 7.51 16.22 7.18
N GLN A 169 7.10 15.13 7.82
CA GLN A 169 7.12 15.04 9.28
C GLN A 169 8.53 15.16 9.85
N ASN A 170 9.52 14.61 9.15
CA ASN A 170 10.92 14.64 9.57
C ASN A 170 11.53 16.03 9.48
N ARG A 171 11.27 16.78 8.39
CA ARG A 171 11.66 18.20 8.28
C ARG A 171 11.07 19.06 9.39
N ASN A 172 9.84 18.77 9.79
CA ASN A 172 9.13 19.48 10.87
C ASN A 172 9.42 18.93 12.28
N ALA A 173 10.33 17.96 12.42
CA ALA A 173 10.65 17.27 13.69
C ALA A 173 9.46 16.56 14.36
N TYR A 174 8.35 16.34 13.66
CA TYR A 174 7.22 15.52 14.11
C TYR A 174 7.59 14.02 14.15
N TYR A 175 8.46 13.62 13.22
CA TYR A 175 9.07 12.28 13.15
C TYR A 175 10.59 12.40 13.23
N GLN A 176 11.16 11.98 14.36
CA GLN A 176 12.59 12.09 14.60
C GLN A 176 13.26 10.74 14.38
N VAL A 177 14.43 10.74 13.74
CA VAL A 177 15.15 9.51 13.38
C VAL A 177 16.45 9.46 14.17
N PRO A 178 16.46 8.85 15.37
CA PRO A 178 17.68 8.68 16.13
C PRO A 178 18.64 7.74 15.39
N GLN A 179 19.94 7.95 15.59
CA GLN A 179 20.98 7.04 15.10
C GLN A 179 21.60 6.29 16.27
N LEU A 180 22.11 5.10 15.98
CA LEU A 180 22.98 4.38 16.90
C LEU A 180 24.37 5.05 16.95
N GLU A 181 25.16 4.69 17.94
CA GLU A 181 26.57 5.06 17.98
C GLU A 181 27.30 4.55 16.73
N ALA A 182 28.23 5.35 16.20
CA ALA A 182 28.87 5.08 14.91
C ALA A 182 29.60 3.73 14.86
N SER A 183 30.19 3.31 15.98
CA SER A 183 30.88 2.03 16.09
C SER A 183 29.94 0.83 15.94
N ASP A 184 28.72 0.91 16.48
CA ASP A 184 27.73 -0.17 16.39
C ASP A 184 27.07 -0.18 15.01
N MET A 185 26.80 0.99 14.41
CA MET A 185 26.35 1.08 13.02
C MET A 185 27.35 0.39 12.08
N GLN A 186 28.65 0.67 12.22
CA GLN A 186 29.68 0.07 11.37
C GLN A 186 29.73 -1.46 11.53
N LYS A 187 29.60 -2.00 12.74
CA LYS A 187 29.54 -3.47 12.96
C LYS A 187 28.32 -4.08 12.26
N MET A 188 27.15 -3.47 12.40
CA MET A 188 25.91 -3.96 11.78
C MET A 188 25.98 -3.91 10.25
N LEU A 189 26.49 -2.82 9.67
CA LEU A 189 26.63 -2.68 8.21
C LEU A 189 27.53 -3.77 7.60
N ASN A 190 28.55 -4.21 8.34
CA ASN A 190 29.47 -5.25 7.88
C ASN A 190 28.98 -6.68 8.21
N THR A 191 27.77 -6.86 8.76
CA THR A 191 27.22 -8.19 9.08
C THR A 191 26.71 -8.92 7.83
N PHE A 192 26.29 -8.18 6.80
CA PHE A 192 25.86 -8.75 5.52
C PHE A 192 26.84 -8.37 4.43
N VAL A 193 27.29 -9.36 3.65
CA VAL A 193 28.15 -9.15 2.47
C VAL A 193 27.50 -9.79 1.25
N PRO A 194 27.71 -9.25 0.03
CA PRO A 194 27.25 -9.90 -1.19
C PRO A 194 27.82 -11.32 -1.31
N ALA A 195 26.97 -12.28 -1.67
CA ALA A 195 27.43 -13.63 -1.99
C ALA A 195 28.39 -13.59 -3.21
N GLN A 196 29.48 -14.36 -3.14
CA GLN A 196 30.46 -14.45 -4.22
C GLN A 196 30.32 -15.79 -4.96
N GLY A 197 30.47 -15.76 -6.28
CA GLY A 197 30.33 -16.94 -7.14
C GLY A 197 28.87 -17.36 -7.35
N MET A 198 28.66 -18.35 -8.24
CA MET A 198 27.36 -19.00 -8.38
C MET A 198 27.28 -20.17 -7.39
N PRO A 199 26.24 -20.26 -6.55
CA PRO A 199 26.04 -21.44 -5.70
C PRO A 199 25.71 -22.65 -6.58
N GLN A 200 26.34 -23.79 -6.30
CA GLN A 200 25.94 -25.05 -6.90
C GLN A 200 24.68 -25.55 -6.17
N MET A 201 23.52 -25.47 -6.84
CA MET A 201 22.28 -25.97 -6.28
C MET A 201 22.36 -27.49 -6.07
N PRO A 202 21.84 -28.02 -4.95
CA PRO A 202 21.79 -29.47 -4.74
C PRO A 202 21.08 -30.18 -5.91
N PRO A 203 21.49 -31.41 -6.27
CA PRO A 203 20.85 -32.17 -7.33
C PRO A 203 19.36 -32.45 -6.99
N ASN A 204 18.51 -32.50 -8.02
CA ASN A 204 17.08 -32.81 -7.87
C ASN A 204 16.88 -34.33 -7.68
N ASN A 205 16.38 -34.74 -6.51
CA ASN A 205 16.18 -36.15 -6.14
C ASN A 205 15.10 -36.90 -6.97
N ARG A 206 14.46 -36.26 -7.95
CA ARG A 206 13.41 -36.88 -8.79
C ARG A 206 13.91 -37.61 -10.04
N ALA A 207 15.22 -37.68 -10.28
CA ALA A 207 15.76 -38.37 -11.46
C ALA A 207 15.86 -39.91 -11.33
N GLY A 208 15.36 -40.51 -10.24
CA GLY A 208 15.70 -41.90 -9.86
C GLY A 208 14.63 -42.99 -9.98
N THR A 209 13.41 -42.71 -10.46
CA THR A 209 12.38 -43.77 -10.57
C THR A 209 11.53 -43.58 -11.82
N VAL A 210 12.06 -44.09 -12.94
CA VAL A 210 11.23 -44.63 -14.02
C VAL A 210 11.64 -46.10 -14.15
N HIS A 211 10.89 -46.97 -13.50
CA HIS A 211 10.90 -48.42 -13.72
C HIS A 211 9.51 -48.81 -14.20
#